data_AF-A0A3M1TH97-F1
#
_entry.id   AF-A0A3M1TH97-F1
#
_cell.length_a   1.000
_cell.length_b   1.000
_cell.length_c   1.000
_cell.angle_alpha   90.00
_cell.angle_beta   90.00
_cell.angle_gamma   90.00
#
_symmetry.space_group_name_H-M   'P 1'
#
loop_
_entity.id
_entity.type
_entity.pdbx_description
1 polymer ?
#
loop_
_entity_poly.entity_id
_entity_poly.type
_entity_poly.pdbx_seq_one_letter_code
_entity_poly.pdbx_strand_id
1 'polypeptide(L)'
;MLGDYSEEGFVQDYTLGKQQELFIYCRACRSTFPVRFRPRRRSARLRCFCGHEAPLSELDVFRSQREAEAHAELYERVYRAAKDALREAGLPLPPSGKYARVEDVHRDPEFVSFYSGEEDESAIRDGYVTGSESDLSPVALRSGLEAFEERLAACEDVFARHELLSELIEWAFCRRHFDEEIHARFRSACLEDMRLAPKVKEEAKRRKRAGEKVRLSFTSFRHLCLDLEEQEDYAEAARVARAAARFGLRGFRERAERLEARGARGRGERA
;
A
#
# COMPACT_ATOMS: atom_id res chain seq x y z
N MET A 1 -6.78 22.70 -30.60
CA MET A 1 -6.01 21.48 -30.92
C MET A 1 -6.73 20.33 -30.25
N LEU A 2 -7.43 19.51 -31.03
CA LEU A 2 -8.16 18.34 -30.53
C LEU A 2 -7.13 17.24 -30.21
N GLY A 3 -7.14 16.71 -28.99
CA GLY A 3 -6.25 15.63 -28.58
C GLY A 3 -6.51 14.36 -29.38
N ASP A 4 -5.47 13.59 -29.66
CA ASP A 4 -5.58 12.24 -30.22
C ASP A 4 -6.25 11.34 -29.19
N TYR A 5 -7.43 10.81 -29.51
CA TYR A 5 -8.10 9.78 -28.70
C TYR A 5 -7.47 8.41 -28.99
N SER A 6 -7.23 7.60 -27.97
CA SER A 6 -6.89 6.18 -28.17
C SER A 6 -8.11 5.38 -28.64
N GLU A 7 -7.89 4.20 -29.23
CA GLU A 7 -8.95 3.26 -29.62
C GLU A 7 -9.87 2.84 -28.44
N GLU A 8 -9.46 3.12 -27.20
CA GLU A 8 -10.21 2.85 -25.97
C GLU A 8 -10.98 4.08 -25.43
N GLY A 9 -10.96 5.22 -26.14
CA GLY A 9 -11.83 6.36 -25.85
C GLY A 9 -11.34 7.32 -24.75
N PHE A 10 -10.06 7.30 -24.38
CA PHE A 10 -9.52 8.18 -23.33
C PHE A 10 -8.65 9.31 -23.89
N VAL A 11 -8.68 10.46 -23.21
CA VAL A 11 -7.93 11.66 -23.57
C VAL A 11 -6.45 11.42 -23.24
N GLN A 12 -5.61 11.35 -24.28
CA GLN A 12 -4.17 11.19 -24.12
C GLN A 12 -3.46 12.52 -24.40
N ASP A 13 -3.21 13.28 -23.34
CA ASP A 13 -2.71 14.64 -23.51
C ASP A 13 -1.18 14.76 -23.37
N TYR A 14 -0.44 14.11 -24.28
CA TYR A 14 1.03 14.14 -24.31
C TYR A 14 1.60 14.19 -25.73
N THR A 15 2.79 14.80 -25.90
CA THR A 15 3.51 14.83 -27.19
C THR A 15 4.68 13.83 -27.20
N LEU A 16 4.76 12.97 -28.23
CA LEU A 16 5.88 12.06 -28.44
C LEU A 16 7.20 12.81 -28.73
N GLY A 17 8.31 12.26 -28.26
CA GLY A 17 9.65 12.76 -28.57
C GLY A 17 10.05 14.05 -27.86
N LYS A 18 9.16 14.66 -27.07
CA LYS A 18 9.43 15.85 -26.25
C LYS A 18 9.43 15.50 -24.76
N GLN A 19 10.37 16.05 -24.00
CA GLN A 19 10.33 15.95 -22.55
C GLN A 19 9.30 16.95 -22.04
N GLN A 20 8.33 16.46 -21.26
CA GLN A 20 7.27 17.29 -20.69
C GLN A 20 6.89 16.76 -19.31
N GLU A 21 6.28 17.61 -18.51
CA GLU A 21 5.66 17.23 -17.25
C GLU A 21 4.24 16.76 -17.55
N LEU A 22 3.91 15.55 -17.11
CA LEU A 22 2.62 14.91 -17.28
C LEU A 22 2.04 14.60 -15.90
N PHE A 23 0.73 14.67 -15.76
CA PHE A 23 0.03 14.28 -14.55
C PHE A 23 -0.76 13.02 -14.87
N ILE A 24 -0.46 11.94 -14.17
CA ILE A 24 -1.04 10.62 -14.43
C ILE A 24 -2.05 10.31 -13.32
N TYR A 25 -3.24 9.86 -13.67
CA TYR A 25 -4.17 9.25 -12.71
C TYR A 25 -4.09 7.74 -12.84
N CYS A 26 -3.78 7.07 -11.73
CA CYS A 26 -3.76 5.61 -11.69
C CYS A 26 -5.08 5.09 -11.12
N ARG A 27 -5.87 4.38 -11.93
CA ARG A 27 -7.13 3.77 -11.50
C ARG A 27 -6.96 2.68 -10.44
N ALA A 28 -5.77 2.08 -10.35
CA ALA A 28 -5.46 1.04 -9.36
C ALA A 28 -5.40 1.59 -7.93
N CYS A 29 -4.55 2.58 -7.67
CA CYS A 29 -4.47 3.20 -6.35
C CYS A 29 -5.34 4.45 -6.19
N ARG A 30 -5.95 4.92 -7.28
CA ARG A 30 -6.82 6.10 -7.35
C ARG A 30 -6.08 7.38 -6.96
N SER A 31 -4.79 7.44 -7.29
CA SER A 31 -3.91 8.57 -7.00
C SER A 31 -3.50 9.29 -8.29
N THR A 32 -3.33 10.61 -8.21
CA THR A 32 -2.72 11.43 -9.25
C THR A 32 -1.24 11.65 -8.95
N PHE A 33 -0.39 11.72 -9.97
CA PHE A 33 1.03 11.98 -9.78
C PHE A 33 1.72 12.65 -10.96
N PRO A 34 2.67 13.57 -10.70
CA PRO A 34 3.47 14.19 -11.75
C PRO A 34 4.61 13.27 -12.20
N VAL A 35 4.88 13.25 -13.50
CA VAL A 35 6.04 12.57 -14.10
C VAL A 35 6.67 13.48 -15.14
N ARG A 36 7.98 13.69 -15.03
CA ARG A 36 8.78 14.29 -16.11
C ARG A 36 9.25 13.19 -17.04
N PHE A 37 8.61 13.08 -18.19
CA PHE A 37 8.81 11.96 -19.11
C PHE A 37 8.99 12.43 -20.55
N ARG A 38 9.84 11.72 -21.30
CA ARG A 38 10.01 11.89 -22.75
C ARG A 38 9.48 10.66 -23.47
N PRO A 39 8.17 10.58 -23.78
CA PRO A 39 7.59 9.39 -24.37
C PRO A 39 8.13 9.18 -25.79
N ARG A 40 8.90 8.10 -25.99
CA ARG A 40 9.47 7.76 -27.31
C ARG A 40 8.52 6.92 -28.17
N ARG A 41 7.60 6.19 -27.53
CA ARG A 41 6.60 5.30 -28.14
C ARG A 41 5.34 5.30 -27.27
N ARG A 42 4.15 5.03 -27.84
CA ARG A 42 2.89 4.91 -27.09
C ARG A 42 2.90 3.74 -26.09
N SER A 43 3.63 2.67 -26.42
CA SER A 43 3.85 1.51 -25.54
C SER A 43 4.88 1.75 -24.44
N ALA A 44 5.38 2.98 -24.29
CA ALA A 44 6.25 3.31 -23.18
C ALA A 44 5.50 3.06 -21.87
N ARG A 45 6.07 2.22 -21.00
CA ARG A 45 5.43 1.87 -19.74
C ARG A 45 5.76 2.91 -18.70
N LEU A 46 4.75 3.30 -17.94
CA LEU A 46 4.91 4.10 -16.73
C LEU A 46 4.47 3.26 -15.56
N ARG A 47 5.29 3.33 -14.51
CA ARG A 47 4.99 2.72 -13.24
C ARG A 47 4.41 3.81 -12.34
N CYS A 48 3.17 3.61 -11.90
CA CYS A 48 2.59 4.38 -10.82
C CYS A 48 3.30 4.09 -9.51
N PHE A 49 3.22 5.02 -8.55
CA PHE A 49 3.74 4.83 -7.20
C PHE A 49 3.26 3.53 -6.55
N CYS A 50 2.02 3.11 -6.75
CA CYS A 50 1.49 1.84 -6.21
C CYS A 50 2.08 0.56 -6.85
N GLY A 51 3.07 0.68 -7.74
CA GLY A 51 3.69 -0.43 -8.46
C GLY A 51 2.88 -0.93 -9.66
N HIS A 52 1.72 -0.35 -9.93
CA HIS A 52 0.97 -0.65 -11.16
C HIS A 52 1.73 -0.09 -12.36
N GLU A 53 2.16 -0.98 -13.25
CA GLU A 53 2.90 -0.62 -14.46
C GLU A 53 2.06 -0.93 -15.69
N ALA A 54 1.60 0.13 -16.36
CA ALA A 54 0.81 0.05 -17.57
C ALA A 54 1.50 0.83 -18.69
N PRO A 55 1.27 0.47 -19.96
CA PRO A 55 1.66 1.34 -21.07
C PRO A 55 0.95 2.69 -20.93
N LEU A 56 1.60 3.76 -21.39
CA LEU A 56 1.06 5.11 -21.37
C LEU A 56 -0.31 5.21 -22.07
N SER A 57 -0.60 4.26 -22.96
CA SER A 57 -1.88 4.16 -23.64
C SER A 57 -3.06 3.75 -22.75
N GLU A 58 -2.79 3.07 -21.63
CA GLU A 58 -3.79 2.52 -20.70
C GLU A 58 -3.92 3.36 -19.42
N LEU A 59 -3.15 4.46 -19.32
CA LEU A 59 -3.17 5.38 -18.20
C LEU A 59 -3.94 6.65 -18.56
N ASP A 60 -4.62 7.23 -17.56
CA ASP A 60 -5.23 8.55 -17.71
C ASP A 60 -4.13 9.62 -17.57
N VAL A 61 -3.86 10.36 -18.64
CA VAL A 61 -2.72 11.28 -18.75
C VAL A 61 -3.18 12.71 -19.05
N PHE A 62 -2.75 13.65 -18.21
CA PHE A 62 -3.15 15.06 -18.23
C PHE A 62 -1.94 15.99 -18.33
N ARG A 63 -2.15 17.20 -18.86
CA ARG A 63 -1.09 18.25 -18.95
C ARG A 63 -0.99 19.12 -17.71
N SER A 64 -2.01 19.11 -16.87
CA SER A 64 -2.05 19.89 -15.64
C SER A 64 -2.53 19.07 -14.45
N GLN A 65 -2.04 19.43 -13.27
CA GLN A 65 -2.47 18.84 -12.00
C GLN A 65 -3.97 19.00 -11.80
N ARG A 66 -4.50 20.19 -12.09
CA ARG A 66 -5.91 20.52 -11.93
C ARG A 66 -6.83 19.62 -12.76
N GLU A 67 -6.45 19.28 -13.99
CA GLU A 67 -7.21 18.37 -14.84
C GLU A 67 -7.20 16.94 -14.29
N ALA A 68 -6.04 16.48 -13.79
CA ALA A 68 -5.91 15.16 -13.18
C ALA A 68 -6.76 15.05 -11.90
N GLU A 69 -6.76 16.08 -11.06
CA GLU A 69 -7.59 16.16 -9.84
C GLU A 69 -9.08 16.18 -10.16
N ALA A 70 -9.52 17.01 -11.12
CA ALA A 70 -10.91 17.05 -11.56
C ALA A 70 -11.38 15.70 -12.14
N HIS A 71 -10.50 15.00 -12.85
CA HIS A 71 -10.79 13.65 -13.33
C HIS A 71 -10.89 12.64 -12.18
N ALA A 72 -9.97 12.67 -11.22
CA ALA A 72 -10.01 11.79 -10.05
C ALA A 72 -11.31 11.95 -9.24
N GLU A 73 -11.76 13.20 -9.02
CA GLU A 73 -13.04 13.50 -8.38
C GLU A 73 -14.23 12.96 -9.16
N LEU A 74 -14.24 13.11 -10.49
CA LEU A 74 -15.29 12.57 -11.35
C LEU A 74 -15.30 11.04 -11.30
N TYR A 75 -14.14 10.41 -11.40
CA TYR A 75 -13.98 8.95 -11.35
C TYR A 75 -14.51 8.40 -10.02
N GLU A 76 -14.13 8.99 -8.88
CA GLU A 76 -14.59 8.58 -7.56
C GLU A 76 -16.11 8.69 -7.41
N ARG A 77 -16.72 9.78 -7.92
CA ARG A 77 -18.17 9.95 -7.90
C ARG A 77 -18.88 8.86 -8.68
N VAL A 78 -18.45 8.60 -9.91
CA VAL A 78 -19.02 7.55 -10.77
C VAL A 78 -18.83 6.17 -10.13
N TYR A 79 -17.64 5.91 -9.60
CA TYR A 79 -17.29 4.65 -8.96
C TYR A 79 -18.16 4.34 -7.73
N ARG A 80 -18.39 5.34 -6.87
CA ARG A 80 -19.28 5.21 -5.71
C ARG A 80 -20.73 5.00 -6.13
N ALA A 81 -21.23 5.82 -7.06
CA ALA A 81 -22.59 5.68 -7.58
C ALA A 81 -22.83 4.29 -8.18
N ALA A 82 -21.86 3.74 -8.92
CA ALA A 82 -21.94 2.38 -9.45
C ALA A 82 -21.98 1.31 -8.35
N LYS A 83 -21.17 1.45 -7.29
CA LYS A 83 -21.22 0.55 -6.14
C LYS A 83 -22.53 0.62 -5.38
N ASP A 84 -23.09 1.81 -5.20
CA ASP A 84 -24.36 2.00 -4.51
C ASP A 84 -25.50 1.37 -5.31
N ALA A 85 -25.54 1.58 -6.63
CA ALA A 85 -26.52 0.94 -7.51
C ALA A 85 -26.43 -0.60 -7.48
N LEU A 86 -25.21 -1.17 -7.45
CA LEU A 86 -25.03 -2.62 -7.30
C LEU A 86 -25.52 -3.12 -5.94
N ARG A 87 -25.27 -2.36 -4.86
CA ARG A 87 -25.75 -2.71 -3.52
C ARG A 87 -27.27 -2.67 -3.44
N GLU A 88 -27.90 -1.64 -3.99
CA GLU A 88 -29.36 -1.49 -4.06
C GLU A 88 -30.01 -2.62 -4.88
N ALA A 89 -29.34 -3.07 -5.94
CA ALA A 89 -29.77 -4.20 -6.75
C ALA A 89 -29.52 -5.57 -6.10
N GLY A 90 -28.91 -5.63 -4.90
CA GLY A 90 -28.53 -6.89 -4.24
C GLY A 90 -27.48 -7.69 -5.01
N LEU A 91 -26.72 -7.03 -5.89
CA LEU A 91 -25.71 -7.65 -6.74
C LEU A 91 -24.35 -7.68 -6.02
N PRO A 92 -23.50 -8.67 -6.32
CA PRO A 92 -22.17 -8.74 -5.74
C PRO A 92 -21.36 -7.51 -6.14
N LEU A 93 -20.79 -6.83 -5.13
CA LEU A 93 -19.90 -5.71 -5.38
C LEU A 93 -18.57 -6.25 -5.94
N PRO A 94 -18.11 -5.76 -7.11
CA PRO A 94 -16.78 -6.09 -7.57
C PRO A 94 -15.78 -5.61 -6.51
N PRO A 95 -14.75 -6.41 -6.20
CA PRO A 95 -13.74 -6.01 -5.24
C PRO A 95 -13.19 -4.65 -5.66
N SER A 96 -13.15 -3.71 -4.72
CA SER A 96 -12.42 -2.45 -4.95
C SER A 96 -11.01 -2.83 -5.30
N GLY A 97 -10.52 -2.36 -6.46
CA GLY A 97 -9.23 -2.75 -7.01
C GLY A 97 -8.04 -2.34 -6.12
N LYS A 98 -7.88 -2.97 -4.95
CA LYS A 98 -6.55 -3.44 -4.56
C LYS A 98 -6.34 -4.63 -5.49
N TYR A 99 -5.61 -4.47 -6.59
CA TYR A 99 -5.27 -5.59 -7.47
C TYR A 99 -4.54 -6.65 -6.64
N ALA A 100 -5.29 -7.64 -6.13
CA ALA A 100 -4.81 -9.00 -6.19
C ALA A 100 -4.62 -9.29 -7.68
N ARG A 101 -3.39 -9.60 -8.12
CA ARG A 101 -3.21 -10.16 -9.46
C ARG A 101 -4.02 -11.45 -9.51
N VAL A 102 -5.10 -11.46 -10.30
CA VAL A 102 -5.97 -12.62 -10.57
C VAL A 102 -5.38 -13.49 -11.69
N GLU A 103 -4.06 -13.52 -11.83
CA GLU A 103 -3.35 -14.39 -12.77
C GLU A 103 -2.21 -15.07 -12.03
N ASP A 104 -2.59 -15.97 -11.13
CA ASP A 104 -1.88 -17.19 -10.72
C ASP A 104 -2.80 -18.07 -9.83
N VAL A 105 -4.12 -17.97 -10.02
CA VAL A 105 -5.05 -19.00 -9.56
C VAL A 105 -4.90 -20.14 -10.55
N HIS A 106 -3.97 -21.06 -10.26
CA HIS A 106 -3.98 -22.50 -10.57
C HIS A 106 -2.56 -23.05 -10.76
N ARG A 107 -2.02 -23.66 -9.69
CA ARG A 107 -1.37 -25.00 -9.66
C ARG A 107 -0.41 -25.11 -8.47
N ASP A 108 -0.94 -25.31 -7.26
CA ASP A 108 -0.29 -26.17 -6.25
C ASP A 108 -1.23 -26.41 -5.05
N PRO A 109 -1.68 -27.63 -4.75
CA PRO A 109 -2.43 -27.94 -3.52
C PRO A 109 -1.57 -27.92 -2.24
N GLU A 110 -0.23 -27.85 -2.34
CA GLU A 110 0.66 -28.00 -1.16
C GLU A 110 1.32 -26.71 -0.65
N PHE A 111 1.03 -25.56 -1.28
CA PHE A 111 1.77 -24.33 -1.01
C PHE A 111 1.23 -23.53 0.18
N VAL A 112 2.03 -23.40 1.25
CA VAL A 112 1.92 -22.25 2.18
C VAL A 112 2.60 -21.10 1.48
N SER A 113 1.82 -20.29 0.79
CA SER A 113 2.32 -19.06 0.20
C SER A 113 2.64 -18.06 1.30
N PHE A 114 3.92 -17.99 1.67
CA PHE A 114 4.49 -16.76 2.18
C PHE A 114 4.59 -15.81 0.98
N TYR A 115 3.53 -15.03 0.75
CA TYR A 115 3.54 -13.96 -0.24
C TYR A 115 4.55 -12.90 0.20
N SER A 116 5.72 -12.92 -0.42
CA SER A 116 6.61 -11.78 -0.50
C SER A 116 7.23 -11.83 -1.90
N GLY A 117 6.49 -11.31 -2.88
CA GLY A 117 7.07 -10.95 -4.17
C GLY A 117 8.10 -9.85 -3.94
N GLU A 118 9.12 -9.78 -4.79
CA GLU A 118 10.04 -8.65 -4.85
C GLU A 118 9.23 -7.39 -5.22
N GLU A 119 8.73 -6.68 -4.20
CA GLU A 119 7.90 -5.50 -4.36
C GLU A 119 8.73 -4.22 -4.18
N ASP A 120 8.66 -3.37 -5.20
CA ASP A 120 9.18 -2.01 -5.22
C ASP A 120 8.58 -1.20 -4.06
N GLU A 121 9.45 -0.76 -3.14
CA GLU A 121 9.10 -0.19 -1.83
C GLU A 121 8.48 1.22 -1.90
N SER A 122 8.36 1.78 -3.11
CA SER A 122 7.71 3.06 -3.40
C SER A 122 6.17 3.02 -3.27
N ALA A 123 5.58 1.82 -3.17
CA ALA A 123 4.11 1.59 -3.19
C ALA A 123 3.33 1.84 -1.89
N ILE A 124 3.97 2.24 -0.81
CA ILE A 124 3.28 2.48 0.47
C ILE A 124 3.06 3.96 0.77
N ARG A 125 3.83 4.87 0.16
CA ARG A 125 3.78 6.30 0.53
C ARG A 125 2.47 7.00 0.16
N ASP A 126 1.79 6.58 -0.91
CA ASP A 126 0.73 7.40 -1.54
C ASP A 126 -0.68 6.78 -1.55
N GLY A 127 -0.88 5.61 -0.90
CA GLY A 127 -2.14 4.84 -0.96
C GLY A 127 -3.23 5.21 0.06
N TYR A 128 -3.04 6.28 0.85
CA TYR A 128 -3.62 6.33 2.18
C TYR A 128 -4.22 7.68 2.61
N VAL A 129 -4.88 8.39 1.70
CA VAL A 129 -5.83 9.45 2.06
C VAL A 129 -7.11 9.26 1.25
N THR A 130 -7.96 8.33 1.67
CA THR A 130 -9.37 8.31 1.25
C THR A 130 -10.26 8.48 2.48
N GLY A 131 -10.21 9.67 3.05
CA GLY A 131 -11.17 10.17 4.02
C GLY A 131 -11.63 11.55 3.56
N SER A 132 -12.88 11.90 3.82
CA SER A 132 -13.32 13.30 3.77
C SER A 132 -12.47 14.13 4.75
N GLU A 133 -12.32 15.44 4.55
CA GLU A 133 -11.59 16.30 5.51
C GLU A 133 -12.12 16.16 6.95
N SER A 134 -13.41 15.81 7.12
CA SER A 134 -14.02 15.48 8.42
C SER A 134 -13.45 14.21 9.08
N ASP A 135 -13.00 13.23 8.30
CA ASP A 135 -12.42 11.96 8.79
C ASP A 135 -10.98 12.11 9.31
N LEU A 136 -10.38 13.29 9.10
CA LEU A 136 -9.05 13.65 9.59
C LEU A 136 -9.10 14.59 10.81
N SER A 137 -10.30 14.92 11.30
CA SER A 137 -10.43 15.69 12.53
C SER A 137 -9.85 14.92 13.73
N PRO A 138 -9.21 15.58 14.71
CA PRO A 138 -8.66 14.89 15.89
C PRO A 138 -9.69 14.11 16.69
N VAL A 139 -10.97 14.48 16.59
CA VAL A 139 -12.08 13.73 17.21
C VAL A 139 -12.35 12.45 16.44
N ALA A 140 -12.48 12.51 15.10
CA ALA A 140 -12.70 11.33 14.27
C ALA A 140 -11.53 10.34 14.33
N LEU A 141 -10.29 10.84 14.36
CA LEU A 141 -9.09 10.01 14.52
C LEU A 141 -9.10 9.25 15.84
N ARG A 142 -9.39 9.93 16.96
CA ARG A 142 -9.44 9.30 18.28
C ARG A 142 -10.57 8.28 18.39
N SER A 143 -11.78 8.61 17.95
CA SER A 143 -12.89 7.65 17.94
C SER A 143 -12.60 6.43 17.05
N GLY A 144 -11.92 6.63 15.91
CA GLY A 144 -11.47 5.54 15.07
C GLY A 144 -10.45 4.63 15.77
N LEU A 145 -9.51 5.22 16.51
CA LEU A 145 -8.54 4.47 17.30
C LEU A 145 -9.21 3.71 18.45
N GLU A 146 -10.09 4.35 19.22
CA GLU A 146 -10.84 3.73 20.32
C GLU A 146 -11.60 2.48 19.85
N ALA A 147 -12.24 2.54 18.68
CA ALA A 147 -12.93 1.38 18.11
C ALA A 147 -12.00 0.19 17.82
N PHE A 148 -10.74 0.43 17.43
CA PHE A 148 -9.74 -0.63 17.29
C PHE A 148 -9.30 -1.17 18.65
N GLU A 149 -9.08 -0.31 19.63
CA GLU A 149 -8.67 -0.70 20.98
C GLU A 149 -9.72 -1.56 21.68
N GLU A 150 -11.00 -1.22 21.57
CA GLU A 150 -12.10 -2.02 22.11
C GLU A 150 -12.13 -3.43 21.49
N ARG A 151 -12.00 -3.52 20.16
CA ARG A 151 -11.95 -4.81 19.44
C ARG A 151 -10.72 -5.62 19.86
N LEU A 152 -9.56 -4.98 20.01
CA LEU A 152 -8.32 -5.64 20.45
C LEU A 152 -8.39 -6.11 21.90
N ALA A 153 -9.02 -5.34 22.80
CA ALA A 153 -9.20 -5.71 24.20
C ALA A 153 -10.11 -6.93 24.36
N ALA A 154 -11.14 -7.04 23.52
CA ALA A 154 -12.05 -8.19 23.51
C ALA A 154 -11.52 -9.43 22.76
N CYS A 155 -10.38 -9.33 22.08
CA CYS A 155 -9.87 -10.39 21.20
C CYS A 155 -8.86 -11.32 21.89
N GLU A 156 -9.30 -12.53 22.21
CA GLU A 156 -8.47 -13.58 22.82
C GLU A 156 -7.76 -14.49 21.79
N ASP A 157 -8.34 -14.67 20.59
CA ASP A 157 -7.74 -15.52 19.56
C ASP A 157 -6.52 -14.86 18.91
N VAL A 158 -5.45 -15.65 18.78
CA VAL A 158 -4.15 -15.16 18.28
C VAL A 158 -4.21 -14.74 16.80
N PHE A 159 -5.03 -15.42 15.98
CA PHE A 159 -5.20 -15.10 14.57
C PHE A 159 -6.05 -13.84 14.38
N ALA A 160 -7.20 -13.80 15.04
CA ALA A 160 -8.07 -12.63 15.01
C ALA A 160 -7.33 -11.39 15.56
N ARG A 161 -6.49 -11.56 16.60
CA ARG A 161 -5.66 -10.46 17.11
C ARG A 161 -4.64 -9.98 16.08
N HIS A 162 -3.97 -10.89 15.37
CA HIS A 162 -3.03 -10.56 14.30
C HIS A 162 -3.71 -9.82 13.13
N GLU A 163 -4.91 -10.25 12.73
CA GLU A 163 -5.70 -9.60 11.69
C GLU A 163 -6.15 -8.19 12.13
N LEU A 164 -6.65 -8.05 13.35
CA LEU A 164 -7.02 -6.75 13.93
C LEU A 164 -5.83 -5.80 14.03
N LEU A 165 -4.66 -6.29 14.47
CA LEU A 165 -3.44 -5.50 14.48
C LEU A 165 -3.03 -5.10 13.07
N SER A 166 -3.17 -5.98 12.08
CA SER A 166 -2.87 -5.65 10.68
C SER A 166 -3.79 -4.55 10.14
N GLU A 167 -5.10 -4.61 10.43
CA GLU A 167 -6.06 -3.55 10.10
C GLU A 167 -5.69 -2.22 10.78
N LEU A 168 -5.38 -2.26 12.08
CA LEU A 168 -4.97 -1.07 12.83
C LEU A 168 -3.67 -0.48 12.28
N ILE A 169 -2.68 -1.32 11.95
CA ILE A 169 -1.40 -0.88 11.38
C ILE A 169 -1.64 -0.18 10.05
N GLU A 170 -2.44 -0.75 9.15
CA GLU A 170 -2.77 -0.09 7.88
C GLU A 170 -3.46 1.24 8.16
N TRP A 171 -4.52 1.24 8.98
CA TRP A 171 -5.31 2.44 9.29
C TRP A 171 -4.47 3.56 9.93
N ALA A 172 -3.63 3.22 10.90
CA ALA A 172 -2.82 4.17 11.66
C ALA A 172 -1.60 4.64 10.85
N PHE A 173 -1.00 3.76 10.04
CA PHE A 173 0.09 4.16 9.15
C PHE A 173 -0.36 5.29 8.23
N CYS A 174 -1.55 5.19 7.63
CA CYS A 174 -2.12 6.26 6.79
C CYS A 174 -2.16 7.63 7.48
N ARG A 175 -2.39 7.62 8.79
CA ARG A 175 -2.86 8.78 9.56
C ARG A 175 -1.82 9.31 10.53
N ARG A 176 -0.67 8.63 10.66
CA ARG A 176 0.40 8.95 11.61
C ARG A 176 0.93 10.39 11.53
N HIS A 177 0.81 11.04 10.37
CA HIS A 177 1.30 12.41 10.17
C HIS A 177 0.34 13.49 10.66
N PHE A 178 -0.91 13.13 10.99
CA PHE A 178 -1.94 14.09 11.41
C PHE A 178 -2.06 14.20 12.93
N ASP A 179 -1.57 13.20 13.69
CA ASP A 179 -1.71 13.16 15.15
C ASP A 179 -0.61 12.26 15.78
N GLU A 180 0.08 12.78 16.80
CA GLU A 180 1.19 12.11 17.48
C GLU A 180 0.74 10.85 18.24
N GLU A 181 -0.48 10.83 18.77
CA GLU A 181 -1.05 9.67 19.45
C GLU A 181 -1.25 8.52 18.47
N ILE A 182 -1.75 8.83 17.26
CA ILE A 182 -1.89 7.86 16.17
C ILE A 182 -0.53 7.32 15.73
N HIS A 183 0.50 8.17 15.65
CA HIS A 183 1.86 7.73 15.32
C HIS A 183 2.45 6.81 16.39
N ALA A 184 2.33 7.19 17.66
CA ALA A 184 2.79 6.39 18.79
C ALA A 184 2.08 5.03 18.81
N ARG A 185 0.78 5.03 18.54
CA ARG A 185 -0.01 3.80 18.52
C ARG A 185 0.33 2.90 17.35
N PHE A 186 0.54 3.47 16.15
CA PHE A 186 1.03 2.75 14.98
C PHE A 186 2.32 1.97 15.32
N ARG A 187 3.30 2.63 15.96
CA ARG A 187 4.56 1.98 16.36
C ARG A 187 4.32 0.87 17.36
N SER A 188 3.49 1.12 18.37
CA SER A 188 3.13 0.11 19.37
C SER A 188 2.46 -1.11 18.72
N ALA A 189 1.55 -0.90 17.77
CA ALA A 189 0.83 -1.98 17.07
C ALA A 189 1.78 -2.84 16.22
N CYS A 190 2.70 -2.20 15.49
CA CYS A 190 3.74 -2.92 14.75
C CYS A 190 4.60 -3.80 15.66
N LEU A 191 5.07 -3.25 16.78
CA LEU A 191 5.90 -3.99 17.73
C LEU A 191 5.12 -5.12 18.41
N GLU A 192 3.86 -4.89 18.74
CA GLU A 192 2.97 -5.91 19.30
C GLU A 192 2.77 -7.07 18.31
N ASP A 193 2.45 -6.77 17.06
CA ASP A 193 2.27 -7.77 16.02
C ASP A 193 3.55 -8.57 15.75
N MET A 194 4.70 -7.89 15.70
CA MET A 194 6.01 -8.55 15.55
C MET A 194 6.32 -9.50 16.72
N ARG A 195 5.92 -9.16 17.96
CA ARG A 195 6.05 -10.05 19.12
C ARG A 195 5.08 -11.24 19.04
N LEU A 196 3.90 -11.04 18.45
CA LEU A 196 2.88 -12.08 18.27
C LEU A 196 3.24 -13.05 17.13
N ALA A 197 4.00 -12.60 16.13
CA ALA A 197 4.32 -13.33 14.91
C ALA A 197 4.81 -14.78 15.10
N PRO A 198 5.69 -15.11 16.08
CA PRO A 198 6.06 -16.50 16.34
C PRO A 198 4.87 -17.38 16.75
N LYS A 199 3.96 -16.87 17.59
CA LYS A 199 2.76 -17.60 18.02
C LYS A 199 1.80 -17.80 16.86
N VAL A 200 1.57 -16.77 16.05
CA VAL A 200 0.76 -16.84 14.83
C VAL A 200 1.30 -17.90 13.88
N LYS A 201 2.62 -17.97 13.71
CA LYS A 201 3.29 -18.96 12.85
C LYS A 201 3.11 -20.39 13.35
N GLU A 202 3.24 -20.63 14.66
CA GLU A 202 3.02 -21.96 15.23
C GLU A 202 1.55 -22.39 15.12
N GLU A 203 0.61 -21.49 15.39
CA GLU A 203 -0.82 -21.75 15.25
C GLU A 203 -1.20 -22.01 13.78
N ALA A 204 -0.60 -21.28 12.84
CA ALA A 204 -0.77 -21.51 11.41
C ALA A 204 -0.31 -22.90 10.97
N LYS A 205 0.84 -23.36 11.50
CA LYS A 205 1.32 -24.72 11.25
C LYS A 205 0.36 -25.76 11.82
N ARG A 206 -0.19 -25.53 13.02
CA ARG A 206 -1.17 -26.42 13.66
C ARG A 206 -2.44 -26.54 12.80
N ARG A 207 -3.04 -25.42 12.40
CA ARG A 207 -4.23 -25.36 11.53
C ARG A 207 -3.97 -26.00 10.16
N LYS A 208 -2.79 -25.76 9.56
CA LYS A 208 -2.38 -26.44 8.32
C LYS A 208 -2.35 -27.97 8.49
N ARG A 209 -1.76 -28.48 9.58
CA ARG A 209 -1.72 -29.93 9.85
C ARG A 209 -3.11 -30.52 10.05
N ALA A 210 -4.08 -29.72 10.48
CA ALA A 210 -5.48 -30.10 10.58
C ALA A 210 -6.25 -29.99 9.23
N GLY A 211 -5.59 -29.59 8.14
CA GLY A 211 -6.20 -29.45 6.81
C GLY A 211 -6.86 -28.09 6.56
N GLU A 212 -6.74 -27.13 7.46
CA GLU A 212 -7.28 -25.78 7.27
C GLU A 212 -6.38 -24.95 6.35
N LYS A 213 -7.00 -24.19 5.44
CA LYS A 213 -6.29 -23.24 4.59
C LYS A 213 -6.01 -21.97 5.38
N VAL A 214 -4.73 -21.64 5.53
CA VAL A 214 -4.28 -20.46 6.28
C VAL A 214 -3.43 -19.58 5.37
N ARG A 215 -3.77 -18.30 5.31
CA ARG A 215 -2.96 -17.26 4.66
C ARG A 215 -2.45 -16.30 5.73
N LEU A 216 -1.15 -15.99 5.69
CA LEU A 216 -0.51 -15.09 6.64
C LEU A 216 0.21 -13.96 5.92
N SER A 217 0.09 -12.75 6.46
CA SER A 217 0.84 -11.58 6.01
C SER A 217 1.25 -10.73 7.20
N PHE A 218 2.56 -10.46 7.34
CA PHE A 218 3.07 -9.60 8.40
C PHE A 218 3.44 -8.22 7.84
N THR A 219 2.43 -7.36 7.72
CA THR A 219 2.60 -6.00 7.22
C THR A 219 3.34 -5.09 8.22
N SER A 220 3.37 -5.46 9.50
CA SER A 220 4.06 -4.76 10.60
C SER A 220 5.54 -4.48 10.31
N PHE A 221 6.31 -5.49 9.92
CA PHE A 221 7.73 -5.33 9.60
C PHE A 221 7.98 -4.31 8.49
N ARG A 222 7.14 -4.34 7.44
CA ARG A 222 7.27 -3.46 6.27
C ARG A 222 6.96 -2.01 6.64
N HIS A 223 5.82 -1.77 7.28
CA HIS A 223 5.40 -0.42 7.63
C HIS A 223 6.32 0.22 8.68
N LEU A 224 6.78 -0.55 9.67
CA LEU A 224 7.73 -0.04 10.67
C LEU A 224 9.08 0.31 10.04
N CYS A 225 9.61 -0.52 9.13
CA CYS A 225 10.83 -0.17 8.40
C CYS A 225 10.68 1.15 7.63
N LEU A 226 9.55 1.35 6.94
CA LEU A 226 9.30 2.59 6.19
C LEU A 226 9.20 3.81 7.11
N ASP A 227 8.47 3.71 8.22
CA ASP A 227 8.38 4.81 9.19
C ASP A 227 9.76 5.20 9.72
N LEU A 228 10.60 4.22 10.08
CA LEU A 228 11.96 4.48 10.58
C LEU A 228 12.88 5.09 9.50
N GLU A 229 12.75 4.65 8.25
CA GLU A 229 13.48 5.26 7.12
C GLU A 229 13.11 6.71 6.85
N GLU A 230 11.83 7.06 7.01
CA GLU A 230 11.34 8.44 6.87
C GLU A 230 11.88 9.35 7.97
N GLN A 231 12.08 8.80 9.17
CA GLN A 231 12.69 9.50 10.29
C GLN A 231 14.24 9.46 10.25
N GLU A 232 14.82 8.95 9.15
CA GLU A 232 16.26 8.74 8.95
C GLU A 232 16.92 7.84 10.01
N ASP A 233 16.14 7.06 10.78
CA ASP A 233 16.65 6.07 11.73
C ASP A 233 16.96 4.75 11.00
N TYR A 234 17.96 4.82 10.13
CA TYR A 234 18.40 3.68 9.32
C TYR A 234 18.96 2.53 10.17
N ALA A 235 19.45 2.82 11.38
CA ALA A 235 20.00 1.81 12.27
C ALA A 235 18.90 0.91 12.84
N GLU A 236 17.82 1.50 13.35
CA GLU A 236 16.69 0.73 13.85
C GLU A 236 15.91 0.09 12.69
N ALA A 237 15.75 0.78 11.55
CA ALA A 237 15.15 0.20 10.35
C ALA A 237 15.89 -1.08 9.90
N ALA A 238 17.23 -1.08 9.90
CA ALA A 238 18.03 -2.26 9.60
C ALA A 238 17.82 -3.39 10.62
N ARG A 239 17.60 -3.08 11.90
CA ARG A 239 17.28 -4.09 12.94
C ARG A 239 15.93 -4.74 12.68
N VAL A 240 14.90 -3.96 12.35
CA VAL A 240 13.57 -4.48 11.99
C VAL A 240 13.68 -5.36 10.73
N ALA A 241 14.42 -4.92 9.72
CA ALA A 241 14.63 -5.70 8.51
C ALA A 241 15.35 -7.02 8.76
N ARG A 242 16.37 -7.06 9.63
CA ARG A 242 16.99 -8.31 10.05
C ARG A 242 16.04 -9.24 10.78
N ALA A 243 15.16 -8.71 11.64
CA ALA A 243 14.16 -9.51 12.33
C ALA A 243 13.19 -10.16 11.33
N ALA A 244 12.72 -9.40 10.35
CA ALA A 244 11.90 -9.90 9.24
C ALA A 244 12.61 -11.00 8.43
N ALA A 245 13.89 -10.79 8.08
CA ALA A 245 14.69 -11.76 7.35
C ALA A 245 14.85 -13.08 8.14
N ARG A 246 15.16 -13.01 9.44
CA ARG A 246 15.24 -14.18 10.33
C ARG A 246 13.90 -14.91 10.46
N PHE A 247 12.80 -14.17 10.36
CA PHE A 247 11.46 -14.73 10.39
C PHE A 247 11.09 -15.50 9.10
N GLY A 248 11.83 -15.25 8.01
CA GLY A 248 11.69 -15.89 6.70
C GLY A 248 11.00 -15.01 5.65
N LEU A 249 10.87 -13.70 5.88
CA LEU A 249 10.30 -12.78 4.90
C LEU A 249 11.34 -12.44 3.83
N ARG A 250 11.02 -12.65 2.55
CA ARG A 250 11.97 -12.42 1.44
C ARG A 250 12.22 -10.93 1.21
N GLY A 251 13.36 -10.58 0.61
CA GLY A 251 13.76 -9.21 0.30
C GLY A 251 14.27 -8.39 1.49
N PHE A 252 13.99 -8.81 2.73
CA PHE A 252 14.40 -8.09 3.93
C PHE A 252 15.88 -8.22 4.28
N ARG A 253 16.57 -9.24 3.74
CA ARG A 253 18.03 -9.38 3.91
C ARG A 253 18.75 -8.29 3.12
N GLU A 254 18.41 -8.17 1.84
CA GLU A 254 18.92 -7.16 0.93
C GLU A 254 18.56 -5.74 1.42
N ARG A 255 17.34 -5.58 1.96
CA ARG A 255 16.92 -4.32 2.59
C ARG A 255 17.78 -3.95 3.80
N ALA A 256 18.04 -4.91 4.70
CA ALA A 256 18.89 -4.66 5.86
C ALA A 256 20.30 -4.18 5.45
N GLU A 257 20.91 -4.85 4.48
CA GLU A 257 22.24 -4.49 3.96
C GLU A 257 22.24 -3.08 3.34
N ARG A 258 21.19 -2.73 2.56
CA ARG A 258 21.02 -1.40 1.97
C ARG A 258 20.86 -0.30 3.03
N LEU A 259 20.12 -0.58 4.10
CA LEU A 259 19.88 0.37 5.20
C LEU A 259 21.16 0.64 6.00
N GLU A 260 21.94 -0.40 6.29
CA GLU A 260 23.24 -0.24 6.94
C GLU A 260 24.19 0.61 6.10
N ALA A 261 24.24 0.35 4.78
CA ALA A 261 25.06 1.13 3.87
C ALA A 261 24.63 2.61 3.80
N ARG A 262 23.33 2.91 3.90
CA ARG A 262 22.82 4.30 3.99
C ARG A 262 23.16 4.97 5.32
N GLY A 263 22.93 4.27 6.44
CA GLY A 263 23.26 4.79 7.78
C GLY A 263 24.76 5.00 8.01
N ALA A 264 25.62 4.26 7.30
CA ALA A 264 27.07 4.49 7.31
C ALA A 264 27.46 5.77 6.54
N ARG A 265 26.84 6.04 5.39
CA ARG A 265 27.13 7.24 4.57
C ARG A 265 26.64 8.52 5.23
N GLY A 266 25.45 8.53 5.82
CA GLY A 266 24.90 9.71 6.51
C GLY A 266 25.70 10.15 7.76
N ARG A 267 26.51 9.25 8.34
CA ARG A 267 27.45 9.59 9.42
C ARG A 267 28.78 10.18 8.94
N GLY A 268 29.16 9.93 7.68
CA GLY A 268 30.39 10.45 7.09
C GLY A 268 30.29 11.89 6.56
N GLU A 269 29.06 12.37 6.29
CA GLU A 269 28.82 13.77 5.85
C GLU A 269 28.61 14.74 7.03
N ARG A 270 28.45 14.23 8.25
CA ARG A 270 28.29 15.02 9.49
C ARG A 270 29.55 15.04 10.37
N ALA A 271 30.65 14.43 9.92
CA ALA A 271 31.96 14.40 10.59
C ALA A 271 32.94 15.28 9.81
#